data_AF-A0A497NXN6-F1
#
_entry.id   AF-A0A497NXN6-F1
#
_cell.length_a   1.000
_cell.length_b   1.000
_cell.length_c   1.000
_cell.angle_alpha   90.00
_cell.angle_beta   90.00
_cell.angle_gamma   90.00
#
_symmetry.space_group_name_H-M   'P 1'
#
loop_
_entity.id
_entity.type
_entity.pdbx_description
1 polymer ?
#
loop_
_entity_poly.entity_id
_entity_poly.type
_entity_poly.pdbx_seq_one_letter_code
_entity_poly.pdbx_strand_id
1 'polypeptide(L)'
;MASTNLIIELRRQQRKIEEALNDLLEQKKRIDERYTSIVNEENKIYDEIHKCRDMYQYDRLQMRLNVISNQRRTIEQKKNEIEKKIRGYEEELERIKRRIEYLTPKG
;
A
#
# COMPACT_ATOMS: atom_id res chain seq x y z
N MET A 1 1.76 -21.65 35.21
CA MET A 1 3.03 -21.15 34.64
C MET A 1 3.07 -21.20 33.11
N ALA A 2 2.59 -22.27 32.45
CA ALA A 2 2.58 -22.37 30.97
C ALA A 2 1.76 -21.27 30.25
N SER A 3 0.60 -20.87 30.79
CA SER A 3 -0.23 -19.78 30.23
C SER A 3 0.48 -18.42 30.23
N THR A 4 1.25 -18.12 31.28
CA THR A 4 1.96 -16.84 31.42
C THR A 4 3.08 -16.69 30.39
N ASN A 5 3.86 -17.75 30.14
CA ASN A 5 4.89 -17.74 29.11
C ASN A 5 4.30 -17.62 27.70
N LEU A 6 3.18 -18.30 27.43
CA LEU A 6 2.48 -18.19 26.15
C LEU A 6 1.95 -16.77 25.89
N ILE A 7 1.40 -16.10 26.90
CA ILE A 7 0.95 -14.70 26.79
C ILE A 7 2.14 -13.76 26.50
N ILE A 8 3.29 -13.98 27.14
CA ILE A 8 4.50 -13.18 26.88
C ILE A 8 4.96 -13.35 25.43
N GLU A 9 4.95 -14.58 24.91
CA GLU A 9 5.31 -14.87 23.53
C GLU A 9 4.34 -14.23 22.53
N LEU A 10 3.03 -14.36 22.77
CA LEU A 10 2.00 -13.72 21.94
C LEU A 10 2.13 -12.20 21.94
N ARG A 11 2.43 -11.57 23.08
CA ARG A 11 2.68 -10.12 23.15
C ARG A 11 3.95 -9.71 22.41
N ARG A 12 4.96 -10.58 22.35
CA ARG A 12 6.18 -10.34 21.56
C ARG A 12 5.90 -10.44 20.06
N GLN A 13 5.10 -11.43 19.64
CA GLN A 13 4.64 -11.56 18.26
C GLN A 13 3.78 -10.36 17.84
N GLN A 14 2.86 -9.94 18.71
CA GLN A 14 2.02 -8.75 18.50
C GLN A 14 2.86 -7.52 18.16
N ARG A 15 3.88 -7.20 18.98
CA ARG A 15 4.76 -6.04 18.75
C ARG A 15 5.50 -6.12 17.42
N LYS A 16 6.02 -7.29 17.06
CA LYS A 16 6.70 -7.49 15.77
C LYS A 16 5.78 -7.25 14.58
N ILE A 17 4.52 -7.68 14.68
CA ILE A 17 3.52 -7.46 13.64
C ILE A 17 3.14 -5.97 13.56
N GLU A 18 3.00 -5.31 14.71
CA GLU A 18 2.72 -3.86 14.76
C GLU A 18 3.88 -3.04 14.15
N GLU A 19 5.14 -3.40 14.42
CA GLU A 19 6.32 -2.80 13.79
C GLU A 19 6.29 -3.01 12.26
N ALA A 20 6.07 -4.25 11.80
CA ALA A 20 5.98 -4.55 10.38
C ALA A 20 4.82 -3.81 9.67
N LEU A 21 3.68 -3.66 10.34
CA LEU A 21 2.54 -2.90 9.85
C LEU A 21 2.88 -1.42 9.69
N ASN A 22 3.56 -0.82 10.67
CA ASN A 22 3.99 0.58 10.59
C ASN A 22 4.92 0.79 9.39
N ASP A 23 5.88 -0.11 9.17
CA ASP A 23 6.78 -0.04 8.02
C ASP A 23 6.02 -0.18 6.69
N LEU A 24 5.02 -1.05 6.61
CA LEU A 24 4.18 -1.21 5.42
C LEU A 24 3.28 0.01 5.17
N LEU A 25 2.76 0.63 6.23
CA LEU A 25 1.95 1.86 6.13
C LEU A 25 2.79 3.04 5.62
N GLU A 26 4.02 3.18 6.09
CA GLU A 26 4.96 4.21 5.61
C GLU A 26 5.34 3.96 4.14
N GLN A 27 5.58 2.70 3.75
CA GLN A 27 5.79 2.33 2.35
C GLN A 27 4.56 2.64 1.49
N LYS A 28 3.35 2.34 1.98
CA LYS A 28 2.08 2.65 1.30
C LYS A 28 1.96 4.14 1.04
N LYS A 29 2.25 4.98 2.04
CA LYS A 29 2.18 6.43 1.92
C LYS A 29 3.06 6.95 0.78
N ARG A 30 4.32 6.49 0.71
CA ARG A 30 5.25 6.86 -0.38
C ARG A 30 4.75 6.42 -1.75
N ILE A 31 4.12 5.24 -1.82
CA ILE A 31 3.51 4.73 -3.06
C ILE A 31 2.31 5.58 -3.47
N ASP A 32 1.45 5.96 -2.54
CA ASP A 32 0.27 6.80 -2.79
C ASP A 32 0.65 8.20 -3.26
N GLU A 33 1.69 8.81 -2.66
CA GLU A 33 2.25 10.09 -3.11
C GLU A 33 2.77 9.99 -4.55
N ARG A 34 3.54 8.92 -4.85
CA ARG A 34 4.05 8.68 -6.20
C ARG A 34 2.94 8.41 -7.21
N TYR A 35 1.94 7.61 -6.83
CA TYR A 35 0.76 7.34 -7.66
C TYR A 35 0.04 8.65 -8.02
N THR A 36 -0.21 9.49 -7.03
CA THR A 36 -0.87 10.79 -7.21
C THR A 36 -0.07 11.70 -8.14
N SER A 37 1.25 11.75 -7.99
CA SER A 37 2.11 12.51 -8.89
C SER A 37 2.03 12.02 -10.33
N ILE A 38 2.03 10.71 -10.56
CA ILE A 38 1.94 10.11 -11.90
C ILE A 38 0.58 10.41 -12.53
N VAL A 39 -0.52 10.25 -11.78
CA VAL A 39 -1.88 10.57 -12.26
C VAL A 39 -2.00 12.04 -12.65
N ASN A 40 -1.42 12.95 -11.85
CA ASN A 40 -1.41 14.37 -12.17
C ASN A 40 -0.64 14.68 -13.46
N GLU A 41 0.48 13.97 -13.70
CA GLU A 41 1.21 14.10 -14.97
C GLU A 41 0.40 13.53 -16.14
N GLU A 42 -0.22 12.36 -15.96
CA GLU A 42 -1.07 11.74 -16.99
C GLU A 42 -2.23 12.67 -17.39
N ASN A 43 -2.90 13.29 -16.40
CA ASN A 43 -3.97 14.27 -16.63
C ASN A 43 -3.50 15.50 -17.41
N LYS A 44 -2.30 16.02 -17.11
CA LYS A 44 -1.73 17.14 -17.89
C LYS A 44 -1.50 16.76 -19.35
N ILE A 45 -1.03 15.54 -19.60
CA ILE A 45 -0.83 15.05 -20.97
C ILE A 45 -2.18 14.91 -21.69
N TYR A 46 -3.22 14.41 -21.03
CA TYR A 46 -4.57 14.38 -21.60
C TYR A 46 -5.06 15.79 -21.96
N ASP A 47 -4.88 16.78 -21.08
CA ASP A 47 -5.25 18.17 -21.34
C ASP A 47 -4.47 18.77 -22.51
N GLU A 48 -3.18 18.46 -22.63
CA GLU A 48 -2.33 18.88 -23.76
C GLU A 48 -2.81 18.25 -25.07
N ILE A 49 -3.13 16.95 -25.07
CA ILE A 49 -3.67 16.22 -26.23
C ILE A 49 -4.98 16.85 -26.68
N HIS A 50 -5.90 17.16 -25.75
CA HIS A 50 -7.18 17.77 -26.07
C HIS A 50 -7.06 19.15 -26.76
N LYS A 51 -5.99 19.89 -26.46
CA LYS A 51 -5.73 21.21 -27.05
C LYS A 51 -4.84 21.14 -28.30
N CYS A 52 -4.26 19.97 -28.59
CA CYS A 52 -3.32 19.79 -29.67
C CYS A 52 -4.02 19.80 -31.03
N ARG A 53 -3.55 20.67 -31.94
CA ARG A 53 -4.04 20.75 -33.33
C ARG A 53 -3.00 20.27 -34.34
N ASP A 54 -1.76 20.09 -33.89
CA ASP A 54 -0.63 19.68 -34.72
C ASP A 54 -0.44 18.16 -34.60
N MET A 55 -0.41 17.46 -35.75
CA MET A 55 -0.36 16.00 -35.79
C MET A 55 0.97 15.43 -35.29
N TYR A 56 2.10 16.08 -35.56
CA TYR A 56 3.41 15.62 -35.08
C TYR A 56 3.55 15.81 -33.57
N GLN A 57 3.00 16.89 -33.02
CA GLN A 57 2.93 17.11 -31.58
C GLN A 57 2.02 16.09 -30.90
N TYR A 58 0.88 15.77 -31.52
CA TYR A 58 -0.04 14.75 -31.04
C TYR A 58 0.65 13.39 -30.88
N ASP A 59 1.40 12.93 -31.91
CA ASP A 59 2.12 11.66 -31.85
C ASP A 59 3.14 11.62 -30.71
N ARG A 60 3.86 12.73 -30.47
CA ARG A 60 4.79 12.83 -29.33
C ARG A 60 4.08 12.79 -27.99
N LEU A 61 2.94 13.46 -27.86
CA LEU A 61 2.13 13.43 -26.64
C LEU A 61 1.56 12.02 -26.38
N GLN A 62 1.13 11.30 -27.42
CA GLN A 62 0.69 9.91 -27.32
C GLN A 62 1.81 8.98 -26.85
N MET A 63 3.02 9.13 -27.39
CA MET A 63 4.18 8.36 -26.92
C MET A 63 4.48 8.64 -25.43
N ARG A 64 4.45 9.91 -25.02
CA ARG A 64 4.65 10.29 -23.62
C ARG A 64 3.55 9.73 -22.72
N LEU A 65 2.29 9.80 -23.15
CA LEU A 65 1.15 9.24 -22.44
C LEU A 65 1.36 7.74 -22.20
N ASN A 66 1.73 6.97 -23.24
CA ASN A 66 1.99 5.54 -23.12
C ASN A 66 3.03 5.20 -22.04
N VAL A 67 4.11 5.98 -21.95
CA VAL A 67 5.14 5.80 -20.91
C VAL A 67 4.55 6.05 -19.52
N ILE A 68 3.84 7.17 -19.33
CA ILE A 68 3.25 7.54 -18.04
C ILE A 68 2.16 6.55 -17.62
N SER A 69 1.29 6.12 -18.52
CA SER A 69 0.26 5.11 -18.25
C SER A 69 0.87 3.77 -17.82
N ASN A 70 1.98 3.35 -18.43
CA ASN A 70 2.70 2.13 -18.02
C ASN A 70 3.32 2.28 -16.62
N GLN A 71 3.89 3.46 -16.31
CA GLN A 71 4.37 3.76 -14.97
C GLN A 71 3.22 3.74 -13.96
N ARG A 72 2.05 4.32 -14.28
CA ARG A 72 0.85 4.30 -13.44
C ARG A 72 0.42 2.87 -13.12
N ARG A 73 0.28 2.02 -14.13
CA ARG A 73 -0.09 0.60 -13.93
C ARG A 73 0.90 -0.12 -13.03
N THR A 74 2.19 0.13 -13.19
CA THR A 74 3.24 -0.49 -12.37
C THR A 74 3.14 -0.05 -10.90
N ILE A 75 2.92 1.24 -10.64
CA ILE A 75 2.78 1.73 -9.26
C ILE A 75 1.46 1.29 -8.62
N GLU A 76 0.39 1.17 -9.42
CA GLU A 76 -0.91 0.65 -8.99
C GLU A 76 -0.84 -0.83 -8.57
N GLN A 77 -0.09 -1.65 -9.32
CA GLN A 77 0.19 -3.03 -8.93
C GLN A 77 0.93 -3.10 -7.57
N LYS A 78 1.98 -2.29 -7.39
CA LYS A 78 2.72 -2.21 -6.12
C LYS A 78 1.83 -1.77 -4.96
N LYS A 79 0.95 -0.81 -5.19
CA LYS A 79 -0.04 -0.36 -4.21
C LYS A 79 -0.96 -1.51 -3.79
N ASN A 80 -1.53 -2.22 -4.75
CA ASN A 80 -2.42 -3.36 -4.50
C ASN A 80 -1.70 -4.49 -3.73
N GLU A 81 -0.44 -4.76 -4.03
CA GLU A 81 0.37 -5.74 -3.30
C GLU A 81 0.59 -5.35 -1.85
N ILE A 82 0.95 -4.08 -1.59
CA ILE A 82 1.13 -3.58 -0.22
C ILE A 82 -0.18 -3.58 0.57
N GLU A 83 -1.30 -3.22 -0.05
CA GLU A 83 -2.61 -3.27 0.59
C GLU A 83 -3.05 -4.71 0.92
N LYS A 84 -2.67 -5.70 0.10
CA LYS A 84 -2.88 -7.11 0.43
C LYS A 84 -2.02 -7.56 1.62
N LYS A 85 -0.74 -7.14 1.67
CA LYS A 85 0.15 -7.45 2.78
C LYS A 85 -0.37 -6.85 4.09
N ILE A 86 -0.74 -5.56 4.08
CA ILE A 86 -1.29 -4.87 5.25
C ILE A 86 -2.50 -5.62 5.80
N ARG A 87 -3.48 -5.94 4.95
CA ARG A 87 -4.66 -6.71 5.36
C ARG A 87 -4.29 -8.05 6.00
N GLY A 88 -3.34 -8.78 5.42
CA GLY A 88 -2.87 -10.06 5.99
C GLY A 88 -2.29 -9.90 7.40
N TYR A 89 -1.46 -8.87 7.62
CA TYR A 89 -0.90 -8.57 8.94
C TYR A 89 -1.95 -8.04 9.93
N GLU A 90 -2.92 -7.25 9.49
CA GLU A 90 -4.04 -6.79 10.33
C GLU A 90 -4.89 -7.97 10.82
N GLU A 91 -5.19 -8.93 9.93
CA GLU A 91 -5.90 -10.15 10.29
C GLU A 91 -5.11 -11.02 11.28
N GLU A 92 -3.80 -11.16 11.07
CA GLU A 92 -2.92 -11.91 11.98
C GLU A 92 -2.86 -11.25 13.36
N LEU A 93 -2.72 -9.92 13.39
CA LEU A 93 -2.71 -9.13 14.62
C LEU A 93 -4.00 -9.32 15.41
N GLU A 94 -5.14 -9.28 14.72
CA GLU A 94 -6.46 -9.47 15.33
C GLU A 94 -6.61 -10.88 15.92
N ARG A 95 -6.12 -11.91 15.24
CA ARG A 95 -6.11 -13.29 15.77
C ARG A 95 -5.27 -13.39 17.05
N ILE A 96 -4.09 -12.75 17.09
CA ILE A 96 -3.23 -12.74 18.27
C ILE A 96 -3.92 -12.01 19.43
N LYS A 97 -4.52 -10.84 19.17
CA LYS A 97 -5.27 -10.07 20.19
C LYS A 97 -6.38 -10.89 20.83
N ARG A 98 -7.22 -11.56 20.02
CA ARG A 98 -8.28 -12.45 20.50
C ARG A 98 -7.74 -13.61 21.33
N ARG A 99 -6.60 -14.18 20.91
CA ARG A 99 -5.96 -15.28 21.65
C ARG A 99 -5.42 -14.82 23.00
N ILE A 100 -4.83 -13.63 23.07
CA ILE A 100 -4.40 -13.02 24.33
C ILE A 100 -5.62 -12.76 25.23
N GLU A 101 -6.71 -12.20 24.69
CA GLU A 101 -7.94 -11.94 25.46
C GLU A 101 -8.49 -13.22 26.07
N TYR A 102 -8.62 -14.30 25.28
CA TYR A 102 -9.12 -15.58 25.76
C TYR A 102 -8.26 -16.19 26.88
N LEU A 103 -6.94 -16.01 26.80
CA LEU A 103 -5.99 -16.53 27.79
C LEU A 103 -5.88 -15.64 29.03
N THR A 104 -6.39 -14.41 28.98
CA THR A 104 -6.36 -13.47 30.11
C THR A 104 -7.58 -13.73 31.01
N PRO A 105 -7.40 -14.14 32.28
CA PRO A 105 -8.53 -14.37 33.17
C PRO A 105 -9.34 -13.10 33.35
N LYS A 106 -10.66 -13.18 33.08
CA LYS A 106 -11.61 -12.13 33.47
C LYS A 106 -11.93 -12.38 34.94
N GLY A 107 -11.27 -11.63 35.83
CA GLY A 107 -11.59 -11.61 37.25
C GLY A 107 -12.98 -11.05 37.51
#